data_AF-A0A7Y2E6D5-F1
#
_entry.id   AF-A0A7Y2E6D5-F1
#
_cell.length_a   1.000
_cell.length_b   1.000
_cell.length_c   1.000
_cell.angle_alpha   90.00
_cell.angle_beta   90.00
_cell.angle_gamma   90.00
#
_symmetry.space_group_name_H-M   'P 1'
#
loop_
_entity.id
_entity.type
_entity.pdbx_description
1 polymer ?
#
loop_
_entity_poly.entity_id
_entity_poly.type
_entity_poly.pdbx_seq_one_letter_code
_entity_poly.pdbx_strand_id
1 'polypeptide(L)'
;EPLSDLFQIELARRGQHWLPEIELADLSSLESYVESGMGVGVSVNLPPRSKGLRTLPLLRFPKLRVAAYYKKQASPALKLLLKILQQDAKRFG
;
A
#
# COMPACT_ATOMS: atom_id res chain seq x y z
N GLU A 1 -3.63 10.04 -5.18
CA GLU A 1 -2.55 9.37 -4.39
C GLU A 1 -2.46 7.94 -4.91
N PRO A 2 -1.28 7.41 -5.30
CA PRO A 2 -1.22 6.23 -6.18
C PRO A 2 -1.95 4.98 -5.68
N LEU A 3 -2.03 4.77 -4.36
CA LEU A 3 -2.79 3.67 -3.77
C LEU A 3 -4.30 3.88 -3.95
N SER A 4 -4.80 5.04 -3.51
CA SER A 4 -6.20 5.43 -3.60
C SER A 4 -6.69 5.43 -5.05
N ASP A 5 -5.89 5.97 -5.98
CA ASP A 5 -6.24 6.03 -7.40
C ASP A 5 -6.37 4.61 -7.98
N LEU A 6 -5.39 3.74 -7.70
CA LEU A 6 -5.38 2.36 -8.16
C LEU A 6 -6.56 1.55 -7.61
N PHE A 7 -6.91 1.76 -6.35
CA PHE A 7 -8.04 1.11 -5.70
C PHE A 7 -9.38 1.56 -6.30
N GLN A 8 -9.58 2.86 -6.48
CA GLN A 8 -10.81 3.42 -7.05
C GLN A 8 -11.00 3.02 -8.52
N ILE A 9 -9.94 3.02 -9.32
CA ILE A 9 -9.98 2.55 -10.72
C ILE A 9 -10.40 1.08 -10.77
N GLU A 10 -9.83 0.24 -9.92
CA GLU A 10 -10.17 -1.19 -9.91
C GLU A 10 -11.59 -1.45 -9.39
N LEU A 11 -12.09 -0.67 -8.42
CA LEU A 11 -13.50 -0.73 -8.01
C LEU A 11 -14.44 -0.33 -9.14
N ALA A 12 -14.16 0.80 -9.79
CA ALA A 12 -14.97 1.28 -10.92
C ALA A 12 -15.00 0.25 -12.05
N ARG A 13 -13.87 -0.39 -12.36
CA ARG A 13 -13.79 -1.51 -13.32
C ARG A 13 -14.68 -2.70 -12.94
N ARG A 14 -14.94 -2.90 -11.65
CA ARG A 14 -15.83 -3.95 -11.11
C ARG A 14 -17.29 -3.49 -10.97
N GLY A 15 -17.63 -2.28 -11.42
CA GLY A 15 -18.97 -1.71 -11.30
C GLY A 15 -19.32 -1.30 -9.87
N GLN A 16 -18.31 -1.05 -9.02
CA GLN A 16 -18.48 -0.60 -7.65
C GLN A 16 -17.92 0.81 -7.48
N HIS A 17 -18.50 1.56 -6.56
CA HIS A 17 -18.03 2.89 -6.21
C HIS A 17 -17.82 2.97 -4.70
N TRP A 18 -16.69 3.54 -4.29
CA TRP A 18 -16.42 3.88 -2.91
C TRP A 18 -16.19 5.39 -2.86
N LEU A 19 -17.08 6.13 -2.23
CA LEU A 19 -16.91 7.55 -1.96
C LEU A 19 -16.17 7.70 -0.63
N PRO A 20 -14.86 8.02 -0.61
CA PRO A 20 -14.13 8.17 0.65
C PRO A 20 -14.64 9.39 1.40
N GLU A 21 -15.05 9.21 2.66
CA GLU A 21 -15.46 10.33 3.53
C GLU A 21 -14.25 11.07 4.11
N ILE A 22 -13.12 10.36 4.28
CA ILE A 22 -11.90 10.88 4.90
C ILE A 22 -10.69 10.34 4.16
N GLU A 23 -9.77 11.22 3.82
CA GLU A 23 -8.41 10.87 3.39
C GLU A 23 -7.44 11.06 4.55
N LEU A 24 -6.72 10.01 4.92
CA LEU A 24 -5.76 10.01 6.02
C LEU A 24 -4.34 9.98 5.47
N ALA A 25 -3.44 10.74 6.12
CA ALA A 25 -2.09 10.97 5.61
C ALA A 25 -1.13 9.79 5.83
N ASP A 26 -1.44 8.90 6.77
CA ASP A 26 -0.54 7.81 7.16
C ASP A 26 -1.27 6.60 7.75
N LEU A 27 -0.55 5.48 7.81
CA LEU A 27 -1.09 4.21 8.30
C LEU A 27 -1.46 4.24 9.80
N SER A 28 -0.81 5.07 10.62
CA SER A 28 -1.10 5.15 12.06
C SER A 28 -2.43 5.85 12.28
N SER A 29 -2.64 6.95 11.58
CA SER A 29 -3.92 7.66 11.55
C SER A 29 -5.04 6.75 11.04
N LEU A 30 -4.79 5.96 9.99
CA LEU A 30 -5.73 4.95 9.49
C LEU A 30 -6.08 3.90 10.54
N GLU A 31 -5.06 3.31 11.18
CA GLU A 31 -5.26 2.27 12.20
C GLU A 31 -6.05 2.81 13.40
N SER A 32 -5.72 4.00 13.91
CA SER A 32 -6.46 4.63 15.00
C SER A 32 -7.92 4.93 14.62
N TYR A 33 -8.15 5.37 13.38
CA TYR A 33 -9.50 5.60 12.88
C TYR A 33 -10.33 4.31 12.87
N VAL A 34 -9.79 3.23 12.30
CA VAL A 34 -10.47 1.93 12.24
C VAL A 34 -10.66 1.32 13.64
N GLU A 35 -9.66 1.43 14.51
CA GLU A 35 -9.69 0.89 15.87
C GLU A 35 -10.75 1.57 16.75
N SER A 36 -10.98 2.87 16.54
CA SER A 36 -12.07 3.60 17.19
C SER A 36 -13.48 3.22 16.69
N GLY A 37 -13.58 2.30 15.73
CA GLY A 37 -14.85 1.81 15.20
C GLY A 37 -15.51 2.74 14.19
N MET A 38 -14.79 3.74 13.67
CA MET A 38 -15.35 4.74 12.77
C MET A 38 -15.48 4.25 11.31
N GLY A 39 -14.91 3.11 10.94
CA GLY A 39 -15.10 2.56 9.61
C GLY A 39 -14.04 1.55 9.18
N VAL A 40 -13.80 1.48 7.87
CA VAL A 40 -12.78 0.61 7.24
C VAL A 40 -11.78 1.45 6.46
N GLY A 41 -10.53 0.97 6.44
CA GLY A 41 -9.42 1.62 5.73
C GLY A 41 -8.88 0.75 4.60
N VAL A 42 -8.27 1.41 3.61
CA VAL A 42 -7.49 0.76 2.56
C VAL A 42 -6.03 1.14 2.75
N SER A 43 -5.15 0.14 2.74
CA SER A 43 -3.72 0.31 2.86
C SER A 43 -2.99 -0.71 1.97
N VAL A 44 -1.67 -0.54 1.83
CA VAL A 44 -0.81 -1.62 1.34
C VAL A 44 -0.86 -2.81 2.30
N ASN A 45 -0.70 -4.03 1.78
CA ASN A 45 -0.78 -5.25 2.57
C ASN A 45 0.42 -5.39 3.52
N LEU A 46 0.33 -4.75 4.68
CA LEU A 46 1.25 -4.86 5.80
C LEU A 46 0.48 -5.39 7.03
N PRO A 47 1.10 -6.20 7.88
CA PRO A 47 0.51 -6.58 9.15
C PRO A 47 0.15 -5.33 9.97
N PRO A 48 -1.07 -5.25 10.54
CA PRO A 48 -1.45 -4.11 11.36
C PRO A 48 -0.62 -4.10 12.65
N ARG A 49 -0.34 -2.90 13.16
CA ARG A 49 0.37 -2.72 14.43
C ARG A 49 -0.51 -2.99 15.64
N SER A 50 -1.80 -2.66 15.54
CA SER A 50 -2.77 -2.98 16.59
C SER A 50 -3.28 -4.42 16.48
N LYS A 51 -3.36 -5.11 17.62
CA LYS A 51 -3.96 -6.45 17.75
C LYS A 51 -5.49 -6.43 17.63
N GLY A 52 -6.13 -5.27 17.78
CA GLY A 52 -7.57 -5.10 17.66
C GLY A 52 -8.06 -5.03 16.21
N LEU A 53 -7.12 -4.96 15.25
CA LEU A 53 -7.43 -4.83 13.83
C LEU A 53 -7.27 -6.15 13.09
N ARG A 54 -8.12 -6.32 12.07
CA ARG A 54 -8.04 -7.43 11.13
C ARG A 54 -7.81 -6.91 9.71
N THR A 55 -6.94 -7.57 8.97
CA THR A 55 -6.73 -7.26 7.55
C THR A 55 -7.67 -8.10 6.68
N LEU A 56 -8.34 -7.45 5.71
CA LEU A 56 -9.13 -8.12 4.68
C LEU A 56 -8.36 -8.04 3.35
N PRO A 57 -7.78 -9.16 2.86
CA PRO A 57 -6.97 -9.11 1.65
C PRO A 57 -7.83 -8.83 0.41
N LEU A 58 -7.45 -7.81 -0.34
CA LEU A 58 -8.10 -7.45 -1.60
C LEU A 58 -7.61 -8.35 -2.74
N LEU A 59 -8.27 -9.49 -2.92
CA LEU A 59 -7.89 -10.47 -3.94
C LEU A 59 -8.06 -9.90 -5.36
N ARG A 60 -7.07 -10.20 -6.22
CA ARG A 60 -7.03 -9.81 -7.63
C ARG A 60 -7.02 -8.30 -7.88
N PHE A 61 -6.63 -7.50 -6.89
CA PHE A 61 -6.32 -6.09 -7.12
C PHE A 61 -4.94 -5.93 -7.78
N PRO A 62 -4.74 -4.89 -8.62
CA PRO A 62 -3.44 -4.61 -9.19
C PRO A 62 -2.41 -4.31 -8.11
N LYS A 63 -1.15 -4.66 -8.37
CA LYS A 63 -0.05 -4.38 -7.43
C LYS A 63 0.37 -2.91 -7.52
N LEU A 64 0.61 -2.29 -6.38
CA LEU A 64 1.23 -0.96 -6.33
C LEU A 64 2.67 -1.06 -6.84
N ARG A 65 3.01 -0.25 -7.84
CA ARG A 65 4.38 -0.19 -8.38
C ARG A 65 5.22 0.75 -7.52
N VAL A 66 6.32 0.24 -6.99
CA VAL A 66 7.33 1.02 -6.27
C VAL A 66 8.59 1.07 -7.13
N ALA A 67 9.14 2.26 -7.32
CA ALA A 67 10.34 2.50 -8.11
C ALA A 67 11.41 3.22 -7.29
N ALA A 68 12.67 2.83 -7.48
CA ALA A 68 13.82 3.54 -6.93
C ALA A 68 14.44 4.44 -8.01
N TYR A 69 14.58 5.72 -7.71
CA TYR A 69 15.21 6.70 -8.59
C TYR A 69 16.60 7.03 -8.09
N TYR A 70 17.58 7.05 -9.00
CA TYR A 70 18.97 7.35 -8.70
C TYR A 70 19.66 8.01 -9.89
N LYS A 71 20.79 8.70 -9.65
CA LYS A 71 21.59 9.32 -10.71
C LYS A 71 22.05 8.25 -11.71
N LYS A 72 22.18 8.62 -12.99
CA LYS A 72 22.49 7.71 -14.11
C LYS A 72 23.59 6.68 -13.82
N GLN A 73 24.63 7.06 -13.08
CA GLN A 73 25.62 6.13 -12.54
C GLN A 73 25.37 5.85 -11.06
N ALA A 74 24.79 4.68 -10.77
CA ALA A 74 24.77 4.13 -9.42
C ALA A 74 26.17 3.66 -9.02
N SER A 75 26.59 4.00 -7.79
CA SER A 75 27.79 3.43 -7.18
C SER A 75 27.64 1.91 -7.02
N PRO A 76 28.74 1.15 -6.91
CA PRO A 76 28.69 -0.28 -6.62
C PRO A 76 27.86 -0.61 -5.36
N ALA A 77 28.01 0.19 -4.31
CA ALA A 77 27.24 0.05 -3.07
C ALA A 77 25.72 0.23 -3.30
N LEU A 78 25.32 1.25 -4.07
CA LEU A 78 23.91 1.47 -4.39
C LEU A 78 23.34 0.33 -5.25
N LYS A 79 24.11 -0.18 -6.23
CA LYS A 79 23.69 -1.34 -7.04
C LYS A 79 23.46 -2.57 -6.17
N LEU A 80 24.33 -2.82 -5.19
CA LEU A 80 24.17 -3.92 -4.24
C LEU A 80 22.91 -3.75 -3.39
N LEU A 81 22.70 -2.56 -2.83
CA LEU A 81 21.49 -2.25 -2.06
C LEU A 81 20.21 -2.45 -2.89
N LEU A 82 20.17 -1.91 -4.11
CA LEU A 82 19.02 -2.08 -5.01
C LEU A 82 18.74 -3.55 -5.32
N LYS A 83 19.79 -4.37 -5.48
CA LYS A 83 19.64 -5.82 -5.70
C LYS A 83 19.02 -6.52 -4.48
N ILE A 84 19.45 -6.16 -3.27
CA ILE A 84 18.89 -6.70 -2.02
C ILE A 84 17.41 -6.31 -1.89
N LEU A 85 17.10 -5.02 -2.07
CA LEU A 85 15.73 -4.52 -2.00
C LEU A 85 14.80 -5.18 -3.04
N GLN A 86 15.30 -5.42 -4.26
CA GLN A 86 14.55 -6.14 -5.30
C GLN A 86 14.32 -7.62 -4.95
N GLN A 87 15.28 -8.26 -4.29
CA GLN A 87 15.14 -9.65 -3.85
C GLN A 87 14.11 -9.76 -2.72
N ASP A 88 14.17 -8.86 -1.74
CA ASP A 88 13.21 -8.83 -0.65
C ASP A 88 11.80 -8.47 -1.14
N ALA A 89 11.66 -7.51 -2.05
CA ALA A 89 10.36 -7.16 -2.64
C ALA A 89 9.66 -8.34 -3.32
N LYS A 90 10.42 -9.27 -3.94
CA LYS A 90 9.86 -10.50 -4.54
C LYS A 90 9.31 -11.49 -3.51
N ARG A 91 9.67 -11.36 -2.23
CA ARG A 91 9.12 -12.21 -1.15
C ARG A 91 7.72 -11.75 -0.71
N PHE A 92 7.36 -10.51 -1.00
CA PHE A 92 6.09 -9.90 -0.60
C PHE A 92 5.08 -9.79 -1.76
N GLY A 93 5.45 -10.18 -2.98
CA GLY A 93 4.59 -10.13 -4.18
C GLY A 93 4.29 -11.50 -4.72
#